data_AF-A0A940Z4A5-F1
#
_entry.id   AF-A0A940Z4A5-F1
#
_cell.length_a   1.000
_cell.length_b   1.000
_cell.length_c   1.000
_cell.angle_alpha   90.00
_cell.angle_beta   90.00
_cell.angle_gamma   90.00
#
_symmetry.space_group_name_H-M   'P 1'
#
loop_
_entity.id
_entity.type
_entity.pdbx_description
1 polymer ?
#
loop_
_entity_poly.entity_id
_entity_poly.type
_entity_poly.pdbx_seq_one_letter_code
_entity_poly.pdbx_strand_id
1 'polypeptide(L)'
;MGYAEEYRKKLVTPEEAVKVVKSGDWIEYGFGHTKPIALDKALAARKDELKDINIRHTLTVFTLQDWHFSGYVRKLHDRGRAYYHPMIFRNQPLFYKKSIKNVDVAMIRVTKMNKGSQPQPALGNGRTRRSHPHFRSRLHYRV
;
A
#
# COMPACT_ATOMS: atom_id res chain seq x y z
N MET A 1 -13.98 23.85 -3.49
CA MET A 1 -13.36 23.44 -2.21
C MET A 1 -11.85 23.55 -2.36
N GLY A 2 -11.16 24.19 -1.42
CA GLY A 2 -9.70 24.31 -1.45
C GLY A 2 -9.02 23.03 -0.96
N TYR A 3 -7.90 22.65 -1.58
CA TYR A 3 -7.15 21.43 -1.23
C TYR A 3 -6.78 21.32 0.26
N ALA A 4 -6.58 22.45 0.94
CA ALA A 4 -6.25 22.48 2.37
C ALA A 4 -7.42 22.04 3.27
N GLU A 5 -8.66 22.31 2.86
CA GLU A 5 -9.85 21.92 3.63
C GLU A 5 -10.12 20.42 3.49
N GLU A 6 -10.03 19.90 2.27
CA GLU A 6 -10.12 18.46 1.99
C GLU A 6 -9.01 17.68 2.72
N TYR A 7 -7.79 18.21 2.71
CA TYR A 7 -6.67 17.62 3.45
C TYR A 7 -6.95 17.55 4.95
N ARG A 8 -7.46 18.63 5.56
CA ARG A 8 -7.82 18.63 7.00
C ARG A 8 -8.91 17.61 7.31
N LYS A 9 -9.92 17.48 6.46
CA LYS A 9 -11.00 16.49 6.62
C LYS A 9 -10.50 15.04 6.55
N LYS A 10 -9.49 14.77 5.72
CA LYS A 10 -8.91 13.42 5.51
C LYS A 10 -7.73 13.11 6.42
N LEU A 11 -7.28 14.08 7.22
CA LEU A 11 -6.18 13.89 8.16
C LEU A 11 -6.69 13.16 9.41
N VAL A 12 -6.40 11.87 9.48
CA VAL A 12 -6.82 10.98 10.57
C VAL A 12 -5.64 10.20 11.14
N THR A 13 -5.83 9.55 12.28
CA THR A 13 -4.81 8.69 12.90
C THR A 13 -4.60 7.41 12.07
N PRO A 14 -3.45 6.72 12.18
CA PRO A 14 -3.24 5.43 11.54
C PRO A 14 -4.33 4.40 11.86
N GLU A 15 -4.78 4.35 13.11
CA GLU A 15 -5.77 3.40 13.61
C GLU A 15 -7.13 3.63 12.97
N GLU A 16 -7.52 4.90 12.79
CA GLU A 16 -8.75 5.25 12.09
C GLU A 16 -8.62 4.96 10.59
N ALA A 17 -7.48 5.31 9.99
CA ALA A 17 -7.23 5.09 8.57
C ALA A 17 -7.37 3.62 8.16
N VAL A 18 -6.84 2.69 8.97
CA VAL A 18 -6.86 1.26 8.62
C VAL A 18 -8.24 0.64 8.73
N LYS A 19 -9.22 1.25 9.43
CA LYS A 19 -10.60 0.71 9.57
C LYS A 19 -11.31 0.49 8.24
N VAL A 20 -10.89 1.16 7.17
CA VAL A 20 -11.42 0.95 5.82
C VAL A 20 -11.14 -0.47 5.28
N VAL A 21 -10.10 -1.13 5.79
CA VAL A 21 -9.69 -2.48 5.40
C VAL A 21 -10.65 -3.52 5.95
N LYS A 22 -11.06 -4.44 5.08
CA LYS A 22 -11.99 -5.54 5.33
C LYS A 22 -11.34 -6.89 4.99
N SER A 23 -11.85 -7.96 5.59
CA SER A 23 -11.42 -9.33 5.26
C SER A 23 -11.59 -9.61 3.76
N GLY A 24 -10.59 -10.27 3.16
CA GLY A 24 -10.52 -10.53 1.72
C GLY A 24 -9.92 -9.40 0.87
N ASP A 25 -9.62 -8.23 1.44
CA ASP A 25 -9.07 -7.11 0.68
C ASP A 25 -7.66 -7.40 0.15
N TRP A 26 -7.40 -6.90 -1.05
CA TRP A 26 -6.08 -6.79 -1.64
C TRP A 26 -5.48 -5.41 -1.39
N ILE A 27 -4.42 -5.39 -0.60
CA ILE A 27 -3.78 -4.18 -0.12
C ILE A 27 -2.44 -3.97 -0.84
N GLU A 28 -2.27 -2.76 -1.34
CA GLU A 28 -1.12 -2.35 -2.11
C GLU A 28 -0.24 -1.40 -1.29
N TYR A 29 0.99 -1.82 -1.00
CA TYR A 29 1.95 -0.96 -0.32
C TYR A 29 2.85 -0.23 -1.32
N GLY A 30 3.29 0.96 -0.92
CA GLY A 30 4.31 1.69 -1.67
C GLY A 30 5.58 0.86 -1.88
N PHE A 31 6.10 0.88 -3.11
CA PHE A 31 7.31 0.14 -3.49
C PHE A 31 8.58 0.67 -2.79
N GLY A 32 9.50 -0.25 -2.43
CA GLY A 32 10.82 0.07 -1.87
C GLY A 32 10.75 0.73 -0.49
N HIS A 33 11.45 1.85 -0.31
CA HIS A 33 11.55 2.59 0.97
C HIS A 33 10.27 3.34 1.39
N THR A 34 9.17 3.15 0.64
CA THR A 34 7.90 3.85 0.88
C THR A 34 6.92 3.07 1.73
N LYS A 35 7.39 2.01 2.41
CA LYS A 35 6.61 1.24 3.38
C LYS A 35 5.90 2.18 4.37
N PRO A 36 4.56 2.11 4.47
CA PRO A 36 3.80 2.95 5.38
C PRO A 36 3.85 2.36 6.80
N ILE A 37 4.99 2.48 7.48
CA ILE A 37 5.27 1.81 8.77
C ILE A 37 4.17 2.01 9.81
N ALA A 38 3.62 3.23 9.94
CA ALA A 38 2.56 3.50 10.92
C ALA A 38 1.25 2.78 10.57
N LEU A 39 0.83 2.81 9.29
CA LEU A 39 -0.34 2.09 8.83
C LEU A 39 -0.14 0.57 8.93
N ASP A 40 1.06 0.06 8.64
CA ASP A 40 1.39 -1.36 8.76
C ASP A 40 1.31 -1.83 10.22
N LYS A 41 1.80 -1.04 11.18
CA LYS A 41 1.66 -1.33 12.61
C LYS A 41 0.20 -1.35 13.05
N ALA A 42 -0.57 -0.33 12.67
CA ALA A 42 -2.00 -0.24 12.99
C ALA A 42 -2.79 -1.39 12.36
N LEU A 43 -2.46 -1.79 11.13
CA LEU A 43 -3.09 -2.92 10.46
C LEU A 43 -2.70 -4.25 11.13
N ALA A 44 -1.44 -4.42 11.51
CA ALA A 44 -0.96 -5.61 12.21
C ALA A 44 -1.63 -5.79 13.59
N ALA A 45 -2.00 -4.70 14.27
CA ALA A 45 -2.76 -4.76 15.51
C ALA A 45 -4.17 -5.36 15.32
N ARG A 46 -4.72 -5.30 14.10
CA ARG A 46 -6.03 -5.87 13.73
C ARG A 46 -5.93 -7.26 13.08
N LYS A 47 -4.78 -7.93 13.18
CA LYS A 47 -4.54 -9.24 12.56
C LYS A 47 -5.55 -10.31 12.98
N ASP A 48 -6.06 -10.22 14.21
CA ASP A 48 -6.97 -11.23 14.79
C ASP A 48 -8.43 -10.98 14.38
N GLU A 49 -8.75 -9.76 13.92
CA GLU A 49 -10.07 -9.37 13.41
C GLU A 49 -10.26 -9.67 11.92
N LEU A 50 -9.17 -9.62 11.16
CA LEU A 50 -9.17 -9.67 9.69
C LEU A 50 -8.74 -11.05 9.18
N LYS A 51 -9.43 -11.55 8.16
CA LYS A 51 -9.14 -12.84 7.50
C LYS A 51 -8.86 -12.62 6.01
N ASP A 52 -8.03 -13.49 5.43
CA ASP A 52 -7.74 -13.55 3.99
C ASP A 52 -7.22 -12.22 3.39
N ILE A 53 -6.43 -11.48 4.17
CA ILE A 53 -5.80 -10.25 3.70
C ILE A 53 -4.57 -10.59 2.85
N ASN A 54 -4.53 -10.03 1.65
CA ASN A 54 -3.40 -10.18 0.72
C ASN A 54 -2.67 -8.84 0.59
N ILE A 55 -1.40 -8.79 0.98
CA ILE A 55 -0.58 -7.56 0.86
C ILE A 55 0.48 -7.74 -0.22
N ARG A 56 0.55 -6.79 -1.15
CA ARG A 56 1.58 -6.76 -2.19
C ARG A 56 2.78 -5.88 -1.82
N HIS A 57 3.96 -6.31 -2.28
CA HIS A 57 5.23 -5.57 -2.30
C HIS A 57 6.01 -5.35 -1.01
N THR A 58 5.47 -5.60 0.17
CA THR A 58 6.22 -5.31 1.39
C THR A 58 5.95 -6.26 2.53
N LEU A 59 7.01 -6.51 3.29
CA LEU A 59 7.06 -7.19 4.58
C LEU A 59 5.80 -6.91 5.41
N THR A 60 5.05 -7.96 5.72
CA THR A 60 3.84 -7.88 6.51
C THR A 60 3.66 -9.13 7.37
N VAL A 61 2.78 -9.05 8.36
CA VAL A 61 2.35 -10.21 9.17
C VAL A 61 1.30 -11.06 8.45
N PHE A 62 0.64 -10.52 7.42
CA PHE A 62 -0.35 -11.22 6.59
C PHE A 62 0.30 -11.96 5.41
N THR A 63 -0.52 -12.55 4.54
CA THR A 63 -0.04 -13.24 3.33
C THR A 63 0.65 -12.24 2.40
N LEU A 64 1.94 -12.46 2.17
CA LEU A 64 2.76 -11.59 1.34
C LEU A 64 2.76 -12.05 -0.11
N GLN A 65 2.40 -11.13 -1.01
CA GLN A 65 2.46 -11.30 -2.45
C GLN A 65 3.60 -10.43 -2.99
N ASP A 66 4.75 -11.04 -3.29
CA ASP A 66 5.96 -10.30 -3.64
C ASP A 66 6.43 -10.61 -5.07
N TRP A 67 6.90 -9.57 -5.74
CA TRP A 67 7.35 -9.60 -7.13
C TRP A 67 8.86 -9.74 -7.24
N HIS A 68 9.59 -9.39 -6.17
CA HIS A 68 11.05 -9.41 -6.16
C HIS A 68 11.55 -9.94 -4.81
N PHE A 69 11.56 -11.27 -4.67
CA PHE A 69 11.94 -11.92 -3.42
C PHE A 69 13.32 -11.50 -2.93
N SER A 70 13.34 -10.79 -1.82
CA SER A 70 14.56 -10.61 -1.03
C SER A 70 14.91 -11.88 -0.25
N GLY A 71 16.11 -11.95 0.31
CA GLY A 71 16.53 -13.08 1.14
C GLY A 71 15.61 -13.37 2.33
N TYR A 72 14.96 -12.33 2.87
CA TYR A 72 13.97 -12.50 3.93
C TYR A 72 12.66 -13.11 3.41
N VAL A 73 12.18 -12.63 2.27
CA VAL A 73 10.90 -13.11 1.69
C VAL A 73 11.01 -14.56 1.26
N ARG A 74 12.18 -15.02 0.81
CA ARG A 74 12.44 -16.45 0.57
C ARG A 74 12.17 -17.30 1.82
N LYS A 75 12.67 -16.88 2.98
CA LYS A 75 12.40 -17.58 4.26
C LYS A 75 10.91 -17.58 4.65
N LEU A 76 10.15 -16.53 4.28
CA LEU A 76 8.70 -16.50 4.49
C LEU A 76 7.97 -17.42 3.52
N HIS A 77 8.42 -17.49 2.27
CA HIS A 77 7.90 -18.40 1.26
C HIS A 77 8.08 -19.86 1.67
N ASP A 78 9.26 -20.23 2.18
CA ASP A 78 9.54 -21.58 2.69
C ASP A 78 8.61 -21.97 3.86
N ARG A 79 8.02 -20.99 4.55
CA ARG A 79 7.04 -21.17 5.63
C ARG A 79 5.58 -21.09 5.14
N GLY A 80 5.34 -21.03 3.84
CA GLY A 80 4.01 -20.89 3.24
C GLY A 80 3.34 -19.53 3.48
N ARG A 81 4.13 -18.49 3.83
CA ARG A 81 3.62 -17.15 4.20
C ARG A 81 3.84 -16.07 3.13
N ALA A 82 4.55 -16.41 2.06
CA ALA A 82 4.75 -15.52 0.93
C ALA A 82 4.65 -16.29 -0.39
N TYR A 83 4.08 -15.68 -1.42
CA TYR A 83 4.01 -16.25 -2.76
C TYR A 83 4.64 -15.32 -3.78
N TYR A 84 5.38 -15.92 -4.72
CA TYR A 84 6.08 -15.19 -5.76
C TYR A 84 5.15 -14.90 -6.94
N HIS A 85 5.12 -13.65 -7.37
CA HIS A 85 4.37 -13.21 -8.53
C HIS A 85 5.36 -12.69 -9.59
N PRO A 86 5.67 -13.48 -10.63
CA PRO A 86 6.69 -13.12 -11.61
C PRO A 86 6.28 -11.87 -12.39
N MET A 87 7.11 -10.83 -12.34
CA MET A 87 6.83 -9.56 -12.99
C MET A 87 8.13 -8.86 -13.42
N ILE A 88 8.20 -8.42 -14.69
CA ILE A 88 9.33 -7.64 -15.19
C ILE A 88 9.20 -6.19 -14.73
N PHE A 89 10.09 -5.70 -13.87
CA PHE A 89 9.97 -4.40 -13.19
C PHE A 89 9.54 -3.21 -14.07
N ARG A 90 10.04 -3.14 -15.31
CA ARG A 90 9.67 -2.09 -16.29
C ARG A 90 8.17 -2.06 -16.61
N ASN A 91 7.52 -3.22 -16.60
CA ASN A 91 6.13 -3.40 -16.96
C ASN A 91 5.17 -3.13 -15.80
N GLN A 92 5.65 -2.89 -14.57
CA GLN A 92 4.80 -2.63 -13.40
C GLN A 92 3.60 -1.69 -13.70
N PRO A 93 3.78 -0.51 -14.33
CA PRO A 93 2.65 0.37 -14.61
C PRO A 93 1.62 -0.22 -15.58
N LEU A 94 2.06 -1.07 -16.51
CA LEU A 94 1.17 -1.78 -17.44
C LEU A 94 0.41 -2.88 -16.73
N PHE A 95 1.04 -3.60 -15.81
CA PHE A 95 0.38 -4.63 -15.01
C PHE A 95 -0.82 -4.06 -14.24
N TYR A 96 -0.69 -2.94 -13.54
CA TYR A 96 -1.85 -2.32 -12.88
C TYR A 96 -2.91 -1.77 -13.83
N LYS A 97 -2.52 -1.34 -15.03
CA LYS A 97 -3.48 -0.80 -16.00
C LYS A 97 -4.26 -1.90 -16.72
N LYS A 98 -3.65 -3.06 -16.97
CA LYS A 98 -4.20 -4.08 -17.87
C LYS A 98 -4.54 -5.41 -17.18
N SER A 99 -3.82 -5.78 -16.13
CA SER A 99 -3.83 -7.16 -15.61
C SER A 99 -4.28 -7.25 -14.15
N ILE A 100 -3.83 -6.34 -13.31
CA ILE A 100 -4.17 -6.31 -11.88
C ILE A 100 -5.41 -5.44 -11.72
N LYS A 101 -6.55 -6.09 -11.44
CA LYS A 101 -7.85 -5.41 -11.26
C LYS A 101 -8.32 -5.40 -9.80
N ASN A 102 -7.68 -6.19 -8.95
CA ASN A 102 -8.04 -6.42 -7.56
C ASN A 102 -7.17 -5.57 -6.63
N VAL A 103 -7.26 -4.24 -6.65
CA VAL A 103 -6.64 -3.42 -5.59
C VAL A 103 -7.73 -2.66 -4.86
N ASP A 104 -7.99 -3.06 -3.63
CA ASP A 104 -9.05 -2.49 -2.81
C ASP A 104 -8.55 -1.27 -2.03
N VAL A 105 -7.36 -1.39 -1.43
CA VAL A 105 -6.76 -0.36 -0.58
C VAL A 105 -5.31 -0.12 -0.97
N ALA A 106 -4.93 1.13 -1.19
CA ALA A 106 -3.53 1.51 -1.38
C ALA A 106 -3.01 2.37 -0.23
N MET A 107 -1.90 1.94 0.35
CA MET A 107 -1.22 2.60 1.46
C MET A 107 0.10 3.18 0.97
N ILE A 108 0.15 4.51 0.84
CA ILE A 108 1.28 5.21 0.21
C ILE A 108 1.82 6.28 1.15
N ARG A 109 3.13 6.21 1.44
CA ARG A 109 3.83 7.28 2.15
C ARG A 109 4.04 8.48 1.23
N VAL A 110 3.59 9.65 1.68
CA VAL A 110 3.72 10.92 0.95
C VAL A 110 4.46 11.96 1.79
N THR A 111 5.07 12.94 1.12
CA THR A 111 5.66 14.12 1.73
C THR A 111 4.57 15.03 2.29
N LYS A 112 4.96 15.92 3.20
CA LYS A 112 4.06 16.94 3.73
C LYS A 112 3.50 17.78 2.57
N MET A 113 2.22 18.11 2.67
CA MET A 113 1.56 19.00 1.71
C MET A 113 2.24 20.38 1.73
N ASN A 114 2.71 20.86 0.58
CA ASN A 114 3.17 22.23 0.43
C ASN A 114 1.95 23.17 0.36
N LYS A 115 2.08 24.43 0.81
CA LYS A 115 0.97 25.41 0.76
C LYS A 115 0.48 25.54 -0.69
N GLY A 116 -0.70 25.01 -0.99
CA GLY A 116 -1.37 25.12 -2.30
C GLY A 116 -1.22 23.95 -3.27
N SER A 117 -0.56 22.84 -2.93
CA SER A 117 -0.38 21.70 -3.86
C SER A 117 -0.62 20.34 -3.21
N GLN A 118 -0.89 19.30 -4.02
CA GLN A 118 -1.12 17.93 -3.53
C GLN A 118 0.15 17.30 -2.93
N PRO A 119 0.03 16.41 -1.91
CA PRO A 119 1.15 15.64 -1.39
C PRO A 119 1.85 14.82 -2.47
N GLN A 120 3.18 14.81 -2.48
CA GLN A 120 3.97 14.00 -3.42
C GLN A 120 4.42 12.68 -2.76
N PRO A 121 4.60 11.57 -3.51
CA PRO A 121 5.20 10.37 -2.94
C PRO A 121 6.58 10.66 -2.35
N ALA A 122 6.84 10.22 -1.11
CA ALA A 122 8.15 10.41 -0.49
C ALA A 122 9.12 9.35 -1.04
N LEU A 123 10.15 9.74 -1.80
CA LEU A 123 11.20 8.87 -2.37
C LEU A 123 10.73 7.67 -3.23
N GLY A 124 9.42 7.47 -3.38
CA GLY A 124 8.80 6.50 -4.27
C GLY A 124 8.70 7.05 -5.67
N ASN A 125 9.25 6.30 -6.64
CA ASN A 125 9.22 6.62 -8.06
C ASN A 125 7.79 7.05 -8.51
N GLY A 126 7.70 8.01 -9.43
CA GLY A 126 6.47 8.42 -10.13
C GLY A 126 5.63 7.29 -10.74
N ARG A 127 6.14 6.04 -10.76
CA ARG A 127 5.38 4.82 -11.07
C ARG A 127 4.24 4.55 -10.10
N THR A 128 4.37 4.78 -8.79
CA THR A 128 3.27 4.67 -7.80
C THR A 128 2.13 5.65 -8.10
N ARG A 129 2.43 6.77 -8.77
CA ARG A 129 1.43 7.74 -9.22
C ARG A 129 0.72 7.31 -10.51
N ARG A 130 1.41 6.63 -11.43
CA ARG A 130 0.90 6.24 -12.77
C ARG A 130 0.18 4.89 -12.81
N SER A 131 0.29 4.08 -11.76
CA SER A 131 -0.23 2.70 -11.70
C SER A 131 -1.67 2.62 -11.20
N HIS A 132 -2.30 3.70 -10.75
CA HIS A 132 -3.41 3.56 -9.80
C HIS A 132 -4.63 4.45 -10.10
N PRO A 133 -5.47 4.08 -11.10
CA PRO A 133 -6.67 4.85 -11.44
C PRO A 133 -7.95 4.44 -10.68
N HIS A 134 -8.04 3.24 -10.09
CA HIS A 134 -9.30 2.74 -9.52
C HIS A 134 -9.08 2.09 -8.15
N PHE A 135 -9.31 2.85 -7.07
CA PHE A 135 -9.30 2.33 -5.71
C PHE A 135 -10.60 2.64 -5.02
N ARG A 136 -11.07 1.71 -4.19
CA ARG A 136 -12.17 1.97 -3.25
C ARG A 136 -11.75 3.02 -2.22
N SER A 137 -10.48 3.03 -1.80
CA SER A 137 -9.93 4.07 -0.94
C SER A 137 -8.43 4.27 -1.16
N ARG A 138 -7.97 5.52 -1.05
CA ARG A 138 -6.54 5.89 -1.12
C ARG A 138 -6.14 6.47 0.22
N LEU A 139 -5.38 5.70 1.00
CA LEU A 139 -4.91 6.14 2.30
C LEU A 139 -3.58 6.85 2.13
N HIS A 140 -3.61 8.16 2.33
CA HIS A 140 -2.42 9.00 2.37
C HIS A 140 -2.03 9.21 3.83
N TYR A 141 -0.88 8.65 4.23
CA TYR A 141 -0.36 8.83 5.58
C TYR A 141 0.84 9.78 5.59
N ARG A 142 0.86 10.65 6.61
CA ARG A 142 1.83 11.72 6.85
C ARG A 142 2.95 11.23 7.77
N VAL A 143 4.19 11.67 7.53
CA VAL A 143 5.26 11.69 8.54
C VAL A 143 5.24 13.03 9.29
#